data_AF-A0A9P9D672-F1
#
_entry.id   AF-A0A9P9D672-F1
#
_cell.length_a   1.000
_cell.length_b   1.000
_cell.length_c   1.000
_cell.angle_alpha   90.00
_cell.angle_beta   90.00
_cell.angle_gamma   90.00
#
_symmetry.space_group_name_H-M   'P 1'
#
loop_
_entity.id
_entity.type
_entity.pdbx_description
1 polymer ?
#
loop_
_entity_poly.entity_id
_entity_poly.type
_entity_poly.pdbx_seq_one_letter_code
_entity_poly.pdbx_strand_id
1 'polypeptide(L)'
;MSNPGYQAGIYKGPLEIPPMGEVTSERYHYYECPLKVLPPIPAGVFLHYLSCAKRKNWTCEVPEAHAEGFFLQRLPKKIHRSILDELGTCDTFESSSGIAFGWGVHIIEGPDHGTLSLALGLGILLSLVISLMVCGIAGTQEQGFGIGQFLLAVIACMMGALYFKLQEL
;
A
#
# COMPACT_ATOMS: atom_id res chain seq x y z
N MET A 1 -17.27 -9.49 23.69
CA MET A 1 -17.67 -8.11 23.32
C MET A 1 -16.71 -7.64 22.22
N SER A 2 -17.17 -7.56 20.98
CA SER A 2 -16.38 -7.09 19.83
C SER A 2 -16.32 -5.56 19.87
N ASN A 3 -15.13 -4.99 19.87
CA ASN A 3 -14.96 -3.54 19.65
C ASN A 3 -15.55 -3.18 18.28
N PRO A 4 -16.46 -2.19 18.17
CA PRO A 4 -16.83 -1.65 16.88
C PRO A 4 -15.56 -1.04 16.27
N GLY A 5 -15.07 -1.63 15.18
CA GLY A 5 -13.87 -1.14 14.50
C GLY A 5 -14.13 0.24 13.90
N TYR A 6 -13.22 1.18 14.14
CA TYR A 6 -13.23 2.46 13.43
C TYR A 6 -12.72 2.24 12.00
N GLN A 7 -13.50 2.63 11.00
CA GLN A 7 -13.09 2.60 9.59
C GLN A 7 -12.66 4.00 9.16
N ALA A 8 -11.52 4.10 8.47
CA ALA A 8 -11.02 5.34 7.88
C ALA A 8 -11.10 5.25 6.36
N GLY A 9 -11.59 6.31 5.72
CA GLY A 9 -11.68 6.45 4.27
C GLY A 9 -10.81 7.60 3.76
N ILE A 10 -10.42 7.55 2.49
CA ILE A 10 -9.67 8.62 1.83
C ILE A 10 -10.65 9.72 1.42
N TYR A 11 -10.62 10.85 2.14
CA TYR A 11 -11.49 12.00 1.83
C TYR A 11 -10.93 12.88 0.70
N LYS A 12 -9.60 13.04 0.64
CA LYS A 12 -8.91 13.79 -0.42
C LYS A 12 -7.66 13.05 -0.92
N GLY A 13 -7.08 13.52 -2.03
CA GLY A 13 -6.03 12.81 -2.77
C GLY A 13 -4.77 12.45 -1.95
N PRO A 14 -4.02 11.40 -2.36
CA PRO A 14 -2.96 10.78 -1.55
C PRO A 14 -1.70 11.63 -1.35
N LEU A 15 -1.59 12.79 -2.01
CA LEU A 15 -0.43 13.68 -1.95
C LEU A 15 -0.77 15.03 -1.28
N GLU A 16 -1.98 15.16 -0.73
CA GLU A 16 -2.34 16.39 -0.06
C GLU A 16 -1.69 16.47 1.32
N ILE A 17 -1.25 17.67 1.67
CA ILE A 17 -0.65 18.00 2.96
C ILE A 17 -1.63 18.88 3.74
N PRO A 18 -1.58 18.89 5.08
CA PRO A 18 -2.43 19.77 5.88
C PRO A 18 -2.29 21.23 5.41
N PRO A 19 -3.41 21.94 5.19
CA PRO A 19 -3.37 23.33 4.78
C PRO A 19 -2.71 24.19 5.86
N MET A 20 -2.04 25.27 5.45
CA MET A 20 -1.32 26.15 6.39
C MET A 20 -2.18 26.67 7.55
N GLY A 21 -3.49 26.86 7.33
CA GLY A 21 -4.41 27.27 8.39
C GLY A 21 -4.56 26.25 9.51
N GLU A 22 -4.43 24.95 9.23
CA GLU A 22 -4.44 23.89 10.24
C GLU A 22 -3.13 23.81 11.04
N VAL A 23 -2.02 24.18 10.41
CA VAL A 23 -0.71 24.26 11.07
C VAL A 23 -0.62 25.49 11.95
N THR A 24 -1.10 26.64 11.45
CA THR A 24 -1.14 27.91 12.19
C THR A 24 -2.09 27.83 13.39
N SER A 25 -3.16 27.04 13.28
CA SER A 25 -4.07 26.76 14.40
C SER A 25 -3.58 25.65 15.34
N GLU A 26 -2.31 25.24 15.22
CA GLU A 26 -1.65 24.22 16.05
C GLU A 26 -2.40 22.87 16.11
N ARG A 27 -3.23 22.57 15.10
CA ARG A 27 -3.88 21.26 14.96
C ARG A 27 -2.92 20.21 14.43
N TYR A 28 -2.01 20.61 13.56
CA TYR A 28 -0.97 19.75 12.98
C TYR A 28 0.41 20.39 13.06
N HIS A 29 1.43 19.56 13.23
CA HIS A 29 2.82 19.96 13.18
C HIS A 29 3.60 19.01 12.29
N TYR A 30 4.47 19.58 11.46
CA TYR A 30 5.44 18.86 10.66
C TYR A 30 6.72 19.70 10.55
N TYR A 31 7.84 19.01 10.39
CA TYR A 31 9.13 19.66 10.15
C TYR A 31 9.22 20.15 8.70
N GLU A 32 9.74 21.37 8.49
CA GLU A 32 9.66 22.17 7.25
C GLU A 32 8.24 22.69 6.93
N CYS A 33 7.92 23.93 7.34
CA CYS A 33 6.64 24.60 7.02
C CYS A 33 6.83 25.74 6.00
N PRO A 34 6.24 25.68 4.78
CA PRO A 34 5.44 24.58 4.23
C PRO A 34 6.27 23.38 3.80
N LEU A 35 5.65 22.20 3.81
CA LEU A 35 6.32 20.97 3.43
C LEU A 35 6.66 21.03 1.94
N LYS A 36 7.96 21.03 1.61
CA LYS A 36 8.37 20.88 0.21
C LYS A 36 7.94 19.49 -0.27
N VAL A 37 7.28 19.45 -1.42
CA VAL A 37 6.84 18.20 -2.05
C VAL A 37 8.10 17.45 -2.50
N LEU A 38 8.55 16.51 -1.69
CA LEU A 38 9.57 15.54 -2.06
C LEU A 38 8.91 14.34 -2.77
N PRO A 39 9.68 13.54 -3.52
CA PRO A 39 9.17 12.28 -4.02
C PRO A 39 8.62 11.42 -2.85
N PRO A 40 7.54 10.66 -3.08
CA PRO A 40 6.96 9.81 -2.06
C PRO A 40 8.01 8.84 -1.50
N ILE A 41 7.97 8.61 -0.19
CA ILE A 41 8.87 7.66 0.48
C ILE A 41 8.52 6.26 -0.06
N PRO A 42 9.50 5.47 -0.53
CA PRO A 42 9.25 4.10 -0.95
C PRO A 42 8.66 3.28 0.20
N ALA A 43 7.58 2.52 -0.05
CA ALA A 43 6.86 1.76 0.97
C ALA A 43 7.79 0.83 1.78
N GLY A 44 8.71 0.11 1.11
CA GLY A 44 9.66 -0.77 1.78
C GLY A 44 10.62 -0.04 2.75
N VAL A 45 10.99 1.20 2.42
CA VAL A 45 11.83 2.04 3.30
C VAL A 45 11.02 2.50 4.51
N PHE A 46 9.78 2.94 4.29
CA PHE A 46 8.87 3.34 5.36
C PHE A 46 8.58 2.19 6.34
N LEU A 47 8.27 1.00 5.81
CA LEU A 47 8.02 -0.21 6.60
C LEU A 47 9.26 -0.68 7.36
N HIS A 48 10.44 -0.59 6.74
CA HIS A 48 11.69 -0.90 7.41
C HIS A 48 11.89 -0.01 8.65
N TYR A 49 11.74 1.31 8.49
CA TYR A 49 11.83 2.25 9.62
C TYR A 49 10.79 1.95 10.70
N LEU A 50 9.54 1.66 10.32
CA LEU A 50 8.48 1.35 11.28
C LEU A 50 8.75 0.04 12.04
N SER A 51 9.27 -0.99 11.35
CA SER A 51 9.61 -2.29 11.94
C SER A 51 10.77 -2.19 12.93
N CYS A 52 11.78 -1.38 12.62
CA CYS A 52 12.93 -1.13 13.49
C CYS A 52 12.50 -0.29 14.70
N ALA A 53 11.65 0.73 14.52
CA ALA A 53 11.12 1.53 15.62
C ALA A 53 10.30 0.69 16.64
N LYS A 54 9.60 -0.35 16.18
CA LYS A 54 8.84 -1.27 17.03
C LYS A 54 9.74 -2.23 17.83
N ARG A 55 10.88 -2.63 17.27
CA ARG A 55 11.86 -3.49 17.96
C ARG A 55 12.76 -2.62 18.84
N LYS A 56 12.38 -2.43 20.11
CA LYS A 56 13.24 -1.88 21.18
C LYS A 56 14.53 -2.68 21.44
N ASN A 57 14.85 -3.69 20.64
CA ASN A 57 16.01 -4.55 20.84
C ASN A 57 17.22 -4.00 20.09
N TRP A 58 18.25 -3.77 20.90
CA TRP A 58 19.63 -3.30 20.71
C TRP A 58 20.47 -3.74 19.49
N THR A 59 19.90 -4.34 18.43
CA THR A 59 20.68 -4.73 17.23
C THR A 59 20.54 -3.79 16.05
N CYS A 60 19.63 -2.81 16.10
CA CYS A 60 19.67 -1.65 15.22
C CYS A 60 20.37 -0.54 16.00
N GLU A 61 21.58 -0.20 15.59
CA GLU A 61 22.37 0.90 16.17
C GLU A 61 21.50 2.17 16.20
N VAL A 62 21.03 2.52 17.40
CA VAL A 62 20.24 3.71 17.75
C VAL A 62 18.74 3.70 17.33
N PRO A 63 17.85 3.15 18.18
CA PRO A 63 16.39 3.29 18.04
C PRO A 63 15.89 4.75 17.99
N GLU A 64 16.60 5.67 18.65
CA GLU A 64 16.30 7.11 18.64
C GLU A 64 16.62 7.79 17.31
N ALA A 65 17.64 7.31 16.57
CA ALA A 65 18.04 7.89 15.28
C ALA A 65 16.98 7.68 14.18
N HIS A 66 16.12 6.66 14.33
CA HIS A 66 15.05 6.38 13.39
C HIS A 66 13.74 7.10 13.73
N ALA A 67 13.43 7.29 15.01
CA ALA A 67 12.31 8.12 15.45
C ALA A 67 12.52 9.61 15.09
N GLU A 68 13.78 10.05 15.08
CA GLU A 68 14.23 11.34 14.54
C GLU A 68 14.62 11.30 13.05
N GLY A 69 14.30 10.20 12.35
CA GLY A 69 14.60 10.06 10.94
C GLY A 69 14.00 11.22 10.13
N PHE A 70 14.81 11.78 9.23
CA PHE A 70 14.46 12.90 8.34
C PHE A 70 13.05 12.78 7.74
N PHE A 71 12.63 11.56 7.40
CA PHE A 71 11.32 11.27 6.83
C PHE A 71 10.16 11.25 7.84
N LEU A 72 10.37 10.76 9.07
CA LEU A 72 9.30 10.66 10.08
C LEU A 72 9.00 12.00 10.78
N GLN A 73 10.00 12.87 10.92
CA GLN A 73 9.79 14.22 11.46
C GLN A 73 8.95 15.12 10.53
N ARG A 74 8.99 14.83 9.23
CA ARG A 74 8.26 15.54 8.18
C ARG A 74 6.79 15.11 8.05
N LEU A 75 6.41 13.98 8.66
CA LEU A 75 5.03 13.53 8.61
C LEU A 75 4.14 14.44 9.46
N PRO A 76 2.94 14.78 8.98
CA PRO A 76 2.00 15.60 9.75
C PRO A 76 1.56 14.85 11.01
N LYS A 77 1.93 15.38 12.17
CA LYS A 77 1.53 14.88 13.48
C LYS A 77 0.41 15.75 14.01
N LYS A 78 -0.71 15.12 14.41
CA LYS A 78 -1.79 15.83 15.12
C LYS A 78 -1.30 16.19 16.53
N ILE A 79 -1.52 17.43 16.96
CA ILE A 79 -1.16 17.89 18.32
C ILE A 79 -2.45 18.27 19.07
N HIS A 80 -2.38 18.27 20.41
CA HIS A 80 -3.38 18.78 21.36
C HIS A 80 -4.67 17.98 21.49
N ARG A 81 -5.21 17.43 20.40
CA ARG A 81 -6.50 16.70 20.40
C ARG A 81 -6.39 15.38 19.65
N SER A 82 -6.99 14.32 20.21
CA SER A 82 -7.17 13.07 19.48
C SER A 82 -8.24 13.23 18.39
N ILE A 83 -8.16 12.40 17.34
CA ILE A 83 -9.25 12.25 16.35
C ILE A 83 -10.49 11.63 17.02
N LEU A 84 -10.30 10.80 18.05
CA LEU A 84 -11.39 10.16 18.78
C LEU A 84 -12.11 11.12 19.74
N ASP A 85 -11.40 12.13 20.26
CA ASP A 85 -12.01 13.14 21.15
C ASP A 85 -13.03 14.00 20.37
N GLU A 86 -12.79 14.21 19.07
CA GLU A 86 -13.73 14.90 18.18
C GLU A 86 -15.00 14.06 17.91
N LEU A 87 -14.93 12.74 18.07
CA LEU A 87 -16.09 11.85 18.02
C LEU A 87 -16.87 11.83 19.36
N GLY A 88 -16.23 12.24 20.47
CA GLY A 88 -16.70 12.02 21.84
C GLY A 88 -17.74 13.00 22.36
N THR A 89 -18.12 14.04 21.61
CA THR A 89 -19.19 14.97 22.03
C THR A 89 -20.51 14.64 21.33
N CYS A 90 -21.06 13.45 21.62
CA CYS A 90 -22.41 13.05 21.24
C CYS A 90 -23.52 13.68 22.11
N ASP A 91 -23.27 14.81 22.79
CA ASP A 91 -24.26 15.46 23.66
C ASP A 91 -24.76 16.83 23.13
N THR A 92 -24.28 17.30 21.98
CA THR A 92 -24.82 18.50 21.34
C THR A 92 -25.08 18.27 19.86
N PHE A 93 -26.35 17.99 19.59
CA PHE A 93 -26.96 17.71 18.28
C PHE A 93 -27.03 18.96 17.38
N GLU A 94 -25.99 19.79 17.29
CA GLU A 94 -25.98 20.87 16.30
C GLU A 94 -24.59 21.07 15.70
N SER A 95 -24.50 20.70 14.42
CA SER A 95 -23.50 21.16 13.46
C SER A 95 -22.13 20.49 13.51
N SER A 96 -22.08 19.20 13.17
CA SER A 96 -21.36 18.69 12.00
C SER A 96 -21.38 17.17 12.04
N SER A 97 -21.72 16.55 10.90
CA SER A 97 -21.73 15.10 10.67
C SER A 97 -20.63 14.38 11.45
N GLY A 98 -20.98 13.30 12.19
CA GLY A 98 -20.10 12.49 13.05
C GLY A 98 -18.97 11.75 12.31
N ILE A 99 -18.23 12.47 11.50
CA ILE A 99 -17.11 12.05 10.66
C ILE A 99 -15.94 12.90 11.12
N ALA A 100 -14.97 12.27 11.80
CA ALA A 100 -13.72 12.94 12.11
C ALA A 100 -12.82 12.95 10.86
N PHE A 101 -12.32 14.13 10.52
CA PHE A 101 -11.36 14.30 9.43
C PHE A 101 -9.94 14.33 10.00
N GLY A 102 -9.01 13.69 9.30
CA GLY A 102 -7.62 13.71 9.70
C GLY A 102 -6.67 13.37 8.55
N TRP A 103 -5.40 13.66 8.80
CA TRP A 103 -4.30 13.33 7.91
C TRP A 103 -3.62 12.04 8.34
N GLY A 104 -3.18 11.26 7.36
CA GLY A 104 -2.52 9.99 7.59
C GLY A 104 -1.55 9.64 6.47
N VAL A 105 -0.81 8.55 6.67
CA VAL A 105 0.07 7.97 5.65
C VAL A 105 -0.73 6.95 4.85
N HIS A 106 -0.83 7.14 3.54
CA HIS A 106 -1.38 6.14 2.64
C HIS A 106 -0.23 5.29 2.10
N ILE A 107 -0.14 4.04 2.55
CA ILE A 107 0.85 3.08 2.05
C ILE A 107 0.19 2.29 0.94
N ILE A 108 0.68 2.47 -0.28
CA ILE A 108 0.27 1.65 -1.42
C ILE A 108 1.14 0.39 -1.36
N GLU A 109 0.62 -0.64 -0.72
CA GLU A 109 1.22 -1.97 -0.72
C GLU A 109 0.61 -2.77 -1.86
N GLY A 110 1.46 -3.33 -2.70
CA GLY A 110 1.03 -4.17 -3.80
C GLY A 110 2.22 -4.85 -4.46
N PRO A 111 2.05 -6.09 -4.96
CA PRO A 111 3.04 -6.69 -5.82
C PRO A 111 3.30 -5.79 -7.04
N ASP A 112 4.55 -5.68 -7.46
CA ASP A 112 4.89 -4.94 -8.67
C ASP A 112 4.12 -5.52 -9.87
N HIS A 113 3.06 -4.81 -10.27
CA HIS A 113 2.21 -5.19 -11.39
C HIS A 113 3.02 -5.28 -12.69
N GLY A 114 4.14 -4.55 -12.80
CA GLY A 114 5.07 -4.64 -13.93
C GLY A 114 5.75 -6.00 -13.99
N THR A 115 6.39 -6.43 -12.90
CA THR A 115 7.03 -7.75 -12.82
C THR A 115 6.04 -8.89 -13.02
N LEU A 116 4.85 -8.80 -12.43
CA LEU A 116 3.83 -9.85 -12.54
C LEU A 116 3.27 -9.97 -13.96
N SER A 117 3.00 -8.84 -14.63
CA SER A 117 2.54 -8.83 -16.02
C SER A 117 3.60 -9.33 -16.99
N LEU A 118 4.89 -8.99 -16.75
CA LEU A 118 6.01 -9.52 -17.53
C LEU A 118 6.12 -11.04 -17.39
N ALA A 119 6.05 -11.56 -16.16
CA ALA A 119 6.11 -12.99 -15.89
C ALA A 119 4.95 -13.74 -16.57
N LEU A 120 3.74 -13.18 -16.54
CA LEU A 120 2.58 -13.75 -17.23
C LEU A 120 2.80 -13.75 -18.74
N GLY A 121 3.27 -12.64 -19.31
CA GLY A 121 3.57 -12.53 -20.74
C GLY A 121 4.58 -13.56 -21.22
N LEU A 122 5.67 -13.78 -20.46
CA LEU A 122 6.66 -14.82 -20.75
C LEU A 122 6.06 -16.23 -20.68
N GLY A 123 5.18 -16.50 -19.72
CA GLY A 123 4.47 -17.78 -19.61
C GLY A 123 3.56 -18.05 -20.81
N ILE A 124 2.82 -17.03 -21.28
CA ILE A 124 1.98 -17.13 -22.48
C ILE A 124 2.84 -17.42 -23.71
N LEU A 125 3.93 -16.68 -23.90
CA LEU A 125 4.86 -16.91 -25.01
C LEU A 125 5.43 -18.33 -25.00
N LEU A 126 5.82 -18.83 -23.82
CA LEU A 126 6.31 -20.21 -23.69
C LEU A 126 5.22 -21.22 -24.08
N SER A 127 3.97 -21.02 -23.64
CA SER A 127 2.84 -21.90 -24.01
C SER A 127 2.61 -21.93 -25.52
N LEU A 128 2.79 -20.80 -26.21
CA LEU A 128 2.67 -20.68 -27.65
C LEU A 128 3.80 -21.44 -28.37
N VAL A 129 5.05 -21.29 -27.93
CA VAL A 129 6.19 -22.00 -28.51
C VAL A 129 6.03 -23.51 -28.38
N ILE A 130 5.60 -24.00 -27.21
CA ILE A 130 5.33 -25.42 -26.98
C ILE A 130 4.22 -25.93 -27.89
N SER A 131 3.12 -25.18 -28.00
CA SER A 131 2.00 -25.51 -28.89
C SER A 131 2.45 -25.65 -30.36
N LEU A 132 3.27 -24.70 -30.85
CA LEU A 132 3.81 -24.74 -32.20
C LEU A 132 4.77 -25.91 -32.42
N MET A 133 5.64 -26.22 -31.44
CA MET A 133 6.51 -27.39 -31.52
C MET A 133 5.71 -28.70 -31.62
N VAL A 134 4.68 -28.85 -30.77
CA VAL A 134 3.83 -30.05 -30.78
C VAL A 134 3.06 -30.15 -32.09
N CYS A 135 2.53 -29.03 -32.61
CA CYS A 135 1.87 -29.00 -33.90
C CYS A 135 2.80 -29.44 -35.05
N GLY A 136 4.07 -29.02 -34.99
CA GLY A 136 5.09 -29.41 -35.97
C GLY A 136 5.47 -30.89 -35.93
N ILE A 137 5.50 -31.50 -34.73
CA ILE A 137 5.88 -32.91 -34.53
C ILE A 137 4.70 -33.86 -34.79
N ALA A 138 3.52 -33.53 -34.28
CA ALA A 138 2.35 -34.41 -34.33
C ALA A 138 1.61 -34.35 -35.68
N GLY A 139 1.91 -33.37 -36.54
CA GLY A 139 1.28 -33.19 -37.85
C GLY A 139 -0.23 -32.91 -37.81
N THR A 140 -0.82 -32.78 -36.62
CA THR A 140 -2.24 -32.51 -36.40
C THR A 140 -2.39 -31.23 -35.58
N GLN A 141 -3.18 -30.28 -36.10
CA GLN A 141 -3.34 -28.96 -35.47
C GLN A 141 -4.10 -29.05 -34.14
N GLU A 142 -5.08 -29.94 -34.06
CA GLU A 142 -5.96 -30.11 -32.89
C GLU A 142 -5.18 -30.47 -31.62
N GLN A 143 -4.16 -31.34 -31.72
CA GLN A 143 -3.37 -31.76 -30.56
C GLN A 143 -2.46 -30.65 -30.04
N GLY A 144 -1.82 -29.89 -30.94
CA GLY A 144 -0.93 -28.78 -30.57
C GLY A 144 -1.69 -27.67 -29.84
N PHE A 145 -2.81 -27.22 -30.41
CA PHE A 145 -3.64 -26.19 -29.79
C PHE A 145 -4.29 -26.66 -28.48
N GLY A 146 -4.71 -27.93 -28.38
CA GLY A 146 -5.27 -28.48 -27.14
C GLY A 146 -4.27 -28.44 -25.98
N ILE A 147 -3.02 -28.86 -26.21
CA ILE A 147 -1.96 -28.85 -25.20
C ILE A 147 -1.57 -27.41 -24.83
N GLY A 148 -1.50 -26.51 -25.82
CA GLY A 148 -1.24 -25.09 -25.59
C GLY A 148 -2.29 -24.41 -24.70
N GLN A 149 -3.57 -24.66 -24.96
CA GLN A 149 -4.67 -24.12 -24.15
C GLN A 149 -4.67 -24.66 -22.71
N PHE A 150 -4.37 -25.94 -22.53
CA PHE A 150 -4.24 -26.52 -21.19
C PHE A 150 -3.10 -25.86 -20.40
N LEU A 151 -1.92 -25.67 -21.01
CA LEU A 151 -0.79 -24.97 -20.40
C LEU A 151 -1.13 -23.52 -20.02
N LEU A 152 -1.81 -22.80 -20.93
CA LEU A 152 -2.25 -21.43 -20.68
C LEU A 152 -3.19 -21.36 -19.47
N ALA A 153 -4.14 -22.29 -19.35
CA ALA A 153 -5.05 -22.36 -18.21
C ALA A 153 -4.31 -22.61 -16.89
N VAL A 154 -3.34 -23.54 -16.87
CA VAL A 154 -2.53 -23.80 -15.67
C VAL A 154 -1.73 -22.57 -15.25
N ILE A 155 -1.08 -21.89 -16.20
CA ILE A 155 -0.30 -20.67 -15.94
C ILE A 155 -1.21 -19.56 -15.40
N ALA A 156 -2.39 -19.36 -15.99
CA ALA A 156 -3.35 -18.36 -15.53
C ALA A 156 -3.84 -18.64 -14.10
N CYS A 157 -4.19 -19.90 -13.79
CA CYS A 157 -4.60 -20.30 -12.44
C CYS A 157 -3.48 -20.10 -11.41
N MET A 158 -2.24 -20.51 -11.74
CA MET A 158 -1.08 -20.34 -10.88
C MET A 158 -0.77 -18.86 -10.64
N MET A 159 -0.82 -18.03 -11.69
CA MET A 159 -0.58 -16.60 -11.56
C MET A 159 -1.67 -15.91 -10.72
N GLY A 160 -2.93 -16.31 -10.89
CA GLY A 160 -4.04 -15.83 -10.05
C GLY A 160 -3.84 -16.19 -8.58
N ALA A 161 -3.44 -17.43 -8.28
CA ALA A 161 -3.14 -17.86 -6.91
C ALA A 161 -1.97 -17.07 -6.29
N LEU A 162 -0.89 -16.86 -7.05
CA LEU A 162 0.24 -16.05 -6.61
C LEU A 162 -0.15 -14.59 -6.36
N TYR A 163 -0.99 -14.02 -7.23
CA TYR A 163 -1.50 -12.66 -7.07
C TYR A 163 -2.27 -12.48 -5.77
N PHE A 164 -3.23 -13.37 -5.48
CA PHE A 164 -3.98 -13.30 -4.22
C PHE A 164 -3.09 -13.48 -3.00
N LYS A 165 -2.16 -14.45 -3.04
CA LYS A 165 -1.19 -14.65 -1.95
C LYS A 165 -0.32 -13.41 -1.73
N LEU A 166 0.09 -12.72 -2.78
CA LEU A 166 0.88 -11.49 -2.70
C LEU A 166 0.06 -10.26 -2.27
N GLN A 167 -1.24 -10.22 -2.53
CA GLN A 167 -2.13 -9.17 -2.00
C GLN A 167 -2.44 -9.34 -0.51
N GLU A 168 -2.38 -10.57 0.01
CA GLU A 168 -2.56 -10.87 1.43
C GLU A 168 -1.29 -10.63 2.28
N LEU A 169 -0.15 -10.39 1.64
CA LEU A 169 1.16 -10.14 2.26
C LEU A 169 1.40 -8.65 2.48
#